data_AF-A0A9E5ZUI0-F1
#
_entry.id   AF-A0A9E5ZUI0-F1
#
_cell.length_a   1.000
_cell.length_b   1.000
_cell.length_c   1.000
_cell.angle_alpha   90.00
_cell.angle_beta   90.00
_cell.angle_gamma   90.00
#
_symmetry.space_group_name_H-M   'P 1'
#
loop_
_entity.id
_entity.type
_entity.pdbx_description
1 polymer ?
#
loop_
_entity_poly.entity_id
_entity_poly.type
_entity_poly.pdbx_seq_one_letter_code
_entity_poly.pdbx_strand_id
1 'polypeptide(L)'
;MAPPDNIIAKKLATALLKDAEFGERTSRLVGVGGRMGSKASKLVMGGHWVGGTLYLTEECVEFHPNTLNKAVHKDPESLSVFIPLRGITGVETRNSVGTPVIDVHTAIGTLTVTCLGAAGFAKKIDKARKA
;
A
#
# COMPACT_ATOMS: atom_id res chain seq x y z
N MET A 1 2.70 10.99 9.46
CA MET A 1 3.89 11.34 8.65
C MET A 1 3.54 12.58 7.86
N ALA A 2 4.47 13.52 7.70
CA ALA A 2 4.23 14.66 6.82
C ALA A 2 4.14 14.16 5.36
N PRO A 3 3.39 14.83 4.49
CA PRO A 3 3.47 14.58 3.05
C PRO A 3 4.93 14.72 2.56
N PRO A 4 5.35 13.95 1.55
CA PRO A 4 6.68 14.11 0.97
C PRO A 4 6.76 15.42 0.17
N ASP A 5 7.98 15.88 -0.10
CA ASP A 5 8.21 17.03 -0.98
C ASP A 5 8.04 16.64 -2.46
N ASN A 6 7.95 17.64 -3.36
CA ASN A 6 7.93 17.45 -4.83
C ASN A 6 6.84 16.49 -5.33
N ILE A 7 5.62 16.60 -4.80
CA ILE A 7 4.49 15.74 -5.15
C ILE A 7 3.96 16.07 -6.56
N ILE A 8 4.04 15.09 -7.46
CA ILE A 8 3.39 15.13 -8.79
C ILE A 8 1.91 14.75 -8.67
N ALA A 9 1.59 13.75 -7.86
CA ALA A 9 0.21 13.30 -7.63
C ALA A 9 0.06 12.56 -6.29
N LYS A 10 -1.16 12.53 -5.75
CA LYS A 10 -1.51 11.73 -4.58
C LYS A 10 -2.88 11.07 -4.69
N LYS A 11 -3.09 9.95 -3.98
CA LYS A 11 -4.38 9.24 -3.91
C LYS A 11 -4.57 8.59 -2.54
N LEU A 12 -5.80 8.65 -2.01
CA LEU A 12 -6.21 7.75 -0.93
C LEU A 12 -6.25 6.32 -1.48
N ALA A 13 -5.62 5.40 -0.76
CA ALA A 13 -5.36 4.08 -1.26
C ALA A 13 -5.25 3.06 -0.12
N THR A 14 -5.45 1.78 -0.44
CA THR A 14 -5.22 0.68 0.50
C THR A 14 -4.19 -0.26 -0.10
N ALA A 15 -3.05 -0.42 0.56
CA ALA A 15 -1.95 -1.27 0.10
C ALA A 15 -2.00 -2.65 0.75
N LEU A 16 -1.67 -3.69 0.01
CA LEU A 16 -1.51 -5.05 0.54
C LEU A 16 -0.07 -5.24 1.05
N LEU A 17 0.11 -5.33 2.36
CA LEU A 17 1.41 -5.46 3.02
C LEU A 17 1.54 -6.85 3.65
N LYS A 18 2.49 -7.64 3.17
CA LYS A 18 2.67 -9.05 3.58
C LYS A 18 3.12 -9.20 5.03
N ASP A 19 3.96 -8.28 5.48
CA ASP A 19 4.61 -8.34 6.80
C ASP A 19 3.91 -7.48 7.86
N ALA A 20 2.79 -6.82 7.51
CA ALA A 20 2.02 -6.06 8.49
C ALA A 20 1.46 -6.99 9.59
N GLU A 21 1.63 -6.59 10.85
CA GLU A 21 1.10 -7.30 12.02
C GLU A 21 0.41 -6.34 12.98
N PHE A 22 -0.74 -6.74 13.52
CA PHE A 22 -1.41 -5.98 14.57
C PHE A 22 -0.58 -5.96 15.86
N GLY A 23 -0.65 -4.85 16.60
CA GLY A 23 -0.07 -4.75 17.94
C GLY A 23 -0.75 -5.71 18.92
N GLU A 24 -0.07 -6.06 20.02
CA GLU A 24 -0.58 -7.00 21.01
C GLU A 24 -1.92 -6.56 21.63
N ARG A 25 -2.06 -5.25 21.91
CA ARG A 25 -3.29 -4.69 22.51
C ARG A 25 -4.47 -4.81 21.54
N THR A 26 -4.29 -4.41 20.29
CA THR A 26 -5.29 -4.59 19.22
C THR A 26 -5.66 -6.05 19.06
N SER A 27 -4.66 -6.94 19.04
CA SER A 27 -4.86 -8.37 18.90
C SER A 27 -5.68 -8.95 20.06
N ARG A 28 -5.55 -8.43 21.29
CA ARG A 28 -6.39 -8.83 22.44
C ARG A 28 -7.82 -8.28 22.34
N LEU A 29 -7.99 -7.05 21.85
CA LEU A 29 -9.30 -6.41 21.67
C LEU A 29 -10.18 -7.08 20.62
N VAL A 30 -9.60 -7.56 19.52
CA VAL A 30 -10.37 -8.23 18.45
C VAL A 30 -10.82 -9.65 18.81
N GLY A 31 -10.45 -10.16 20.00
CA GLY A 31 -10.83 -11.49 20.49
C GLY A 31 -10.28 -12.65 19.65
N VAL A 32 -10.68 -13.88 20.00
CA VAL A 32 -10.25 -15.10 19.28
C VAL A 32 -10.73 -15.09 17.83
N GLY A 33 -11.96 -14.62 17.58
CA GLY A 33 -12.54 -14.52 16.24
C GLY A 33 -11.80 -13.54 15.33
N GLY A 34 -11.43 -12.36 15.83
CA GLY A 34 -10.66 -11.38 15.06
C GLY A 34 -9.20 -11.78 14.83
N ARG A 35 -8.59 -12.52 15.76
CA ARG A 35 -7.26 -13.14 15.56
C ARG A 35 -7.28 -14.23 14.51
N MET A 36 -8.31 -15.06 14.48
CA MET A 36 -8.48 -16.07 13.43
C MET A 36 -8.78 -15.40 12.09
N GLY A 37 -9.60 -14.35 12.06
CA GLY A 37 -9.88 -13.56 10.87
C GLY A 37 -8.63 -12.92 10.26
N SER A 38 -7.74 -12.33 11.08
CA SER A 38 -6.49 -11.72 10.60
C SER A 38 -5.46 -12.75 10.12
N LYS A 39 -5.36 -13.90 10.81
CA LYS A 39 -4.53 -15.03 10.36
C LYS A 39 -5.07 -15.64 9.07
N ALA A 40 -6.39 -15.82 8.97
CA ALA A 40 -7.05 -16.32 7.76
C ALA A 40 -6.88 -15.34 6.60
N SER A 41 -7.02 -14.02 6.82
CA SER A 41 -6.76 -13.03 5.78
C SER A 41 -5.30 -13.03 5.33
N LYS A 42 -4.33 -13.17 6.25
CA LYS A 42 -2.91 -13.25 5.89
C LYS A 42 -2.59 -14.53 5.11
N LEU A 43 -3.20 -15.67 5.47
CA LEU A 43 -3.02 -16.96 4.80
C LEU A 43 -3.71 -17.04 3.43
N VAL A 44 -4.91 -16.46 3.29
CA VAL A 44 -5.71 -16.54 2.05
C VAL A 44 -5.37 -15.40 1.07
N MET A 45 -5.07 -14.20 1.58
CA MET A 45 -4.83 -13.00 0.76
C MET A 45 -3.34 -12.59 0.71
N GLY A 46 -2.45 -13.31 1.39
CA GLY A 46 -1.01 -13.09 1.35
C GLY A 46 -0.49 -11.87 2.10
N GLY A 47 -1.32 -11.18 2.91
CA GLY A 47 -0.95 -9.98 3.68
C GLY A 47 -2.14 -9.26 4.33
N HIS A 48 -1.89 -8.09 4.92
CA HIS A 48 -2.95 -7.20 5.42
C HIS A 48 -3.15 -5.99 4.50
N TRP A 49 -4.41 -5.62 4.31
CA TRP A 49 -4.78 -4.40 3.61
C TRP A 49 -4.70 -3.21 4.56
N VAL A 50 -3.75 -2.31 4.29
CA VAL A 50 -3.44 -1.14 5.12
C VAL A 50 -3.89 0.11 4.38
N GLY A 51 -4.76 0.89 5.02
CA GLY A 51 -5.27 2.15 4.46
C GLY A 51 -4.27 3.29 4.63
N GLY A 52 -4.14 4.14 3.61
CA GLY A 52 -3.16 5.21 3.59
C GLY A 52 -3.28 6.13 2.39
N THR A 53 -2.17 6.81 2.07
CA THR A 53 -2.05 7.67 0.90
C THR A 53 -0.88 7.18 0.05
N LEU A 54 -1.14 7.01 -1.24
CA LEU A 54 -0.14 6.77 -2.27
C LEU A 54 0.29 8.11 -2.87
N TYR A 55 1.57 8.41 -2.85
CA TYR A 55 2.20 9.58 -3.43
C TYR A 55 3.05 9.16 -4.62
N LEU A 56 3.05 10.00 -5.64
CA LEU A 56 4.03 10.00 -6.72
C LEU A 56 4.80 11.30 -6.61
N THR A 57 6.10 11.20 -6.36
CA THR A 57 7.05 12.31 -6.37
C THR A 57 7.91 12.26 -7.64
N GLU A 58 8.82 13.20 -7.80
CA GLU A 58 9.80 13.20 -8.89
C GLU A 58 10.76 12.01 -8.85
N GLU A 59 10.96 11.40 -7.67
CA GLU A 59 11.94 10.33 -7.48
C GLU A 59 11.33 8.98 -7.09
N CYS A 60 10.15 8.98 -6.45
CA CYS A 60 9.58 7.79 -5.83
C CYS A 60 8.07 7.65 -6.01
N VAL A 61 7.61 6.39 -5.93
CA VAL A 61 6.25 6.06 -5.49
C VAL A 61 6.30 5.72 -4.01
N GLU A 62 5.53 6.42 -3.20
CA GLU A 62 5.53 6.25 -1.74
C GLU A 62 4.13 5.91 -1.23
N PHE A 63 4.02 4.90 -0.37
CA PHE A 63 2.80 4.62 0.36
C PHE A 63 3.00 4.96 1.84
N HIS A 64 2.12 5.81 2.37
CA HIS A 64 2.15 6.22 3.77
C HIS A 64 0.86 5.76 4.47
N PRO A 65 0.92 4.94 5.53
CA PRO A 65 -0.25 4.48 6.25
C PRO A 65 -0.96 5.64 6.98
N ASN A 66 -2.29 5.56 7.10
CA ASN A 66 -3.07 6.54 7.85
C ASN A 66 -2.92 6.34 9.38
N THR A 67 -3.34 7.35 10.15
CA THR A 67 -3.18 7.37 11.62
C THR A 67 -3.83 6.17 12.31
N LEU A 68 -4.99 5.71 11.82
CA LEU A 68 -5.67 4.55 12.39
C LEU A 68 -4.85 3.28 12.21
N ASN A 69 -4.32 3.05 11.00
CA ASN A 69 -3.48 1.88 10.73
C ASN A 69 -2.17 1.90 11.52
N LYS A 70 -1.56 3.08 11.67
CA LYS A 70 -0.38 3.25 12.54
C LYS A 70 -0.70 2.91 14.00
N ALA A 71 -1.88 3.26 14.50
CA ALA A 71 -2.24 3.02 15.90
C ALA A 71 -2.48 1.54 16.23
N VAL A 72 -2.89 0.74 15.24
CA VAL A 72 -3.31 -0.65 15.48
C VAL A 72 -2.24 -1.69 15.15
N HIS A 73 -1.19 -1.33 14.40
CA HIS A 73 -0.10 -2.22 14.02
C HIS A 73 1.10 -2.13 14.98
N LYS A 74 1.87 -3.23 15.07
CA LYS A 74 3.00 -3.39 16.00
C LYS A 74 4.19 -2.51 15.62
N ASP A 75 4.48 -2.42 14.33
CA ASP A 75 5.54 -1.58 13.76
C ASP A 75 4.92 -0.66 12.71
N PRO A 76 4.50 0.56 13.09
CA PRO A 76 3.83 1.48 12.18
C PRO A 76 4.76 2.13 11.16
N GLU A 77 6.07 2.16 11.42
CA GLU A 77 7.05 2.76 10.52
C GLU A 77 7.42 1.79 9.39
N SER A 78 7.42 0.48 9.65
CA SER A 78 7.59 -0.56 8.62
C SER A 78 6.39 -0.69 7.66
N LEU A 79 5.29 0.02 7.90
CA LEU A 79 4.12 0.04 7.01
C LEU A 79 4.26 1.03 5.84
N SER A 80 5.26 1.91 5.89
CA SER A 80 5.53 2.83 4.80
C SER A 80 6.35 2.13 3.72
N VAL A 81 6.03 2.36 2.46
CA VAL A 81 6.74 1.76 1.32
C VAL A 81 7.29 2.86 0.43
N PHE A 82 8.56 2.75 0.04
CA PHE A 82 9.23 3.70 -0.84
C PHE A 82 9.84 2.93 -2.02
N ILE A 83 9.39 3.25 -3.23
CA ILE A 83 9.87 2.62 -4.46
C ILE A 83 10.47 3.70 -5.35
N PRO A 84 11.80 3.76 -5.52
CA PRO A 84 12.43 4.66 -6.47
C PRO A 84 11.91 4.40 -7.88
N LEU A 85 11.62 5.44 -8.66
CA LEU A 85 11.07 5.30 -10.02
C LEU A 85 11.95 4.44 -10.92
N ARG A 86 13.28 4.58 -10.79
CA ARG A 86 14.29 3.75 -11.49
C ARG A 86 14.20 2.26 -11.16
N GLY A 87 13.63 1.90 -10.01
CA GLY A 87 13.44 0.52 -9.58
C GLY A 87 12.13 -0.11 -10.05
N ILE A 88 11.26 0.67 -10.72
CA ILE A 88 9.97 0.20 -11.22
C ILE A 88 10.16 -0.47 -12.59
N THR A 89 9.95 -1.79 -12.61
CA THR A 89 10.05 -2.60 -13.83
C THR A 89 8.75 -2.61 -14.64
N GLY A 90 7.60 -2.40 -13.98
CA GLY A 90 6.29 -2.35 -14.63
C GLY A 90 5.21 -1.75 -13.75
N VAL A 91 4.14 -1.27 -14.37
CA VAL A 91 2.94 -0.79 -13.69
C VAL A 91 1.72 -1.38 -14.40
N GLU A 92 0.91 -2.16 -13.69
CA GLU A 92 -0.30 -2.78 -14.21
C GLU A 92 -1.52 -2.25 -13.48
N THR A 93 -2.66 -2.16 -14.17
CA THR A 93 -3.95 -1.93 -13.54
C THR A 93 -4.91 -3.07 -13.81
N ARG A 94 -5.49 -3.61 -12.74
CA ARG A 94 -6.48 -4.68 -12.82
C ARG A 94 -7.85 -4.18 -12.39
N ASN A 95 -8.87 -4.52 -13.18
CA ASN A 95 -10.26 -4.31 -12.79
C ASN A 95 -10.68 -5.50 -11.91
N SER A 96 -10.85 -5.27 -10.62
CA SER A 96 -11.44 -6.22 -9.68
C SER A 96 -12.90 -5.88 -9.41
N VAL A 97 -13.70 -6.88 -9.00
CA VAL A 97 -15.05 -6.64 -8.47
C VAL A 97 -14.93 -5.74 -7.25
N GLY A 98 -15.30 -4.46 -7.39
CA GLY A 98 -15.11 -3.43 -6.36
C GLY A 98 -14.15 -2.32 -6.81
N THR A 99 -13.08 -2.09 -6.06
CA THR A 99 -12.16 -0.98 -6.29
C THR A 99 -11.01 -1.40 -7.20
N PRO A 100 -10.71 -0.66 -8.29
CA PRO A 100 -9.58 -0.96 -9.18
C PRO A 100 -8.23 -1.06 -8.43
N VAL A 101 -7.36 -1.93 -8.94
CA VAL A 101 -6.04 -2.22 -8.38
C VAL A 101 -4.94 -1.64 -9.28
N ILE A 102 -3.87 -1.14 -8.66
CA ILE A 102 -2.58 -0.85 -9.28
C ILE A 102 -1.56 -1.84 -8.70
N ASP A 103 -0.81 -2.48 -9.57
CA ASP A 103 0.38 -3.25 -9.21
C ASP A 103 1.62 -2.53 -9.72
N VAL A 104 2.52 -2.18 -8.80
CA VAL A 104 3.82 -1.57 -9.10
C VAL A 104 4.88 -2.66 -8.93
N HIS A 105 5.44 -3.10 -10.04
CA HIS A 105 6.43 -4.17 -10.08
C HIS A 105 7.84 -3.62 -9.93
N THR A 106 8.66 -4.35 -9.18
CA THR A 106 10.09 -4.12 -8.99
C THR A 106 10.84 -5.43 -9.19
N ALA A 107 12.18 -5.40 -9.19
CA ALA A 107 12.99 -6.62 -9.25
C ALA A 107 12.80 -7.55 -8.04
N ILE A 108 12.35 -7.03 -6.89
CA ILE A 108 12.28 -7.77 -5.62
C ILE A 108 10.85 -8.07 -5.17
N GLY A 109 9.85 -7.58 -5.89
CA GLY A 109 8.44 -7.80 -5.54
C GLY A 109 7.48 -6.80 -6.16
N THR A 110 6.22 -6.88 -5.73
CA THR A 110 5.11 -6.06 -6.22
C THR A 110 4.45 -5.33 -5.06
N LEU A 111 4.29 -4.03 -5.19
CA LEU A 111 3.39 -3.26 -4.34
C LEU A 111 2.00 -3.24 -4.99
N THR A 112 1.04 -3.88 -4.33
CA THR A 112 -0.36 -3.94 -4.76
C THR A 112 -1.19 -2.93 -3.98
N VAL A 113 -1.91 -2.05 -4.67
CA VAL A 113 -2.69 -0.97 -4.06
C VAL A 113 -4.06 -0.85 -4.72
N THR A 114 -5.11 -0.70 -3.93
CA THR A 114 -6.47 -0.35 -4.42
C THR A 114 -6.71 1.15 -4.28
N CYS A 115 -7.24 1.79 -5.32
CA CYS A 115 -7.65 3.19 -5.25
C CYS A 115 -8.65 3.57 -6.36
N LEU A 116 -9.45 4.61 -6.11
CA LEU A 116 -10.33 5.17 -7.14
C LEU A 116 -9.50 5.87 -8.22
N GLY A 117 -9.84 5.67 -9.49
CA GLY A 117 -9.10 6.26 -10.60
C GLY A 117 -7.69 5.67 -10.81
N ALA A 118 -7.51 4.40 -10.44
CA ALA A 118 -6.26 3.64 -10.56
C ALA A 118 -5.57 3.81 -11.91
N ALA A 119 -6.30 3.65 -13.02
CA ALA A 119 -5.78 3.77 -14.38
C ALA A 119 -5.11 5.13 -14.65
N GLY A 120 -5.72 6.22 -14.17
CA GLY A 120 -5.16 7.56 -14.32
C GLY A 120 -3.89 7.75 -13.51
N PHE A 121 -3.84 7.20 -12.30
CA PHE A 121 -2.66 7.29 -11.45
C PHE A 121 -1.50 6.43 -11.97
N ALA A 122 -1.78 5.20 -12.41
CA ALA A 122 -0.80 4.30 -13.02
C ALA A 122 -0.13 4.92 -14.25
N LYS A 123 -0.90 5.60 -15.12
CA LYS A 123 -0.35 6.35 -16.26
C LYS A 123 0.63 7.46 -15.84
N LYS A 124 0.37 8.13 -14.72
CA LYS A 124 1.30 9.16 -14.19
C LYS A 124 2.59 8.53 -13.70
N ILE A 125 2.52 7.39 -13.00
CA ILE A 125 3.72 6.64 -12.58
C ILE A 125 4.53 6.21 -13.81
N ASP A 126 3.87 5.63 -14.81
CA ASP A 126 4.55 5.15 -16.02
C ASP A 126 5.19 6.28 -16.82
N LYS A 127 4.56 7.47 -16.86
CA LYS A 127 5.16 8.66 -17.44
C LYS A 127 6.37 9.13 -16.66
N ALA A 128 6.26 9.23 -15.32
CA ALA A 128 7.33 9.75 -14.48
C ALA A 128 8.59 8.87 -14.50
N ARG A 129 8.44 7.53 -14.48
CA ARG A 129 9.60 6.61 -14.50
C ARG A 129 10.37 6.56 -15.84
N LYS A 130 9.81 7.15 -16.90
CA LYS A 130 10.39 7.19 -18.25
C LYS A 130 10.97 8.56 -18.61
N ALA A 131 10.73 9.57 -17.77
CA ALA A 131 11.30 10.90 -17.92
C ALA A 131 12.78 10.88 -17.50
#